data_AF-A0A7H0NKW4-F1
#
_entry.id   AF-A0A7H0NKW4-F1
#
_cell.length_a   1.000
_cell.length_b   1.000
_cell.length_c   1.000
_cell.angle_alpha   90.00
_cell.angle_beta   90.00
_cell.angle_gamma   90.00
#
_symmetry.space_group_name_H-M   'P 1'
#
loop_
_entity.id
_entity.type
_entity.pdbx_description
1 polymer ?
#
loop_
_entity_poly.entity_id
_entity_poly.type
_entity_poly.pdbx_seq_one_letter_code
_entity_poly.pdbx_strand_id
1 'polypeptide(L)'
;MTIPSPAGPQNEGPQNTDPQNAAPQNAAPQNTAPRNEGPYFPAAPRPARALQRVTASALGPYQSAVVRIGFAATYLFFLLREMPNRHELYGPDSPWHWDLARQLTDGNEAFSVLMWTDSTVWFEAVYALTLVSAAALLLGWRTRTMSVLFMVGVLSVQNRSIFMGDGGDNVVHLMAIYLVLTRCAQVWSLDARRAARNAQRASAGLPPLRDIVGPALWALLGPVLVAATLMGGLGGTWWLPALLWTIWLSAAAWWAVNRYLPHGEPRTLLDVLANLAHNATLAVIMAEVCLIYATAGWYKIQGSRWQDGTALYYPLNLDYFTPWPALSDILGASGLMVMVLTYGTVIVQVAFPFTLFNRRVKNVLLVIMICEHAGIALLLGLPFFSMAMIAADAVFLPTAFLVWLGARATIGWRRLSSGLPGRSRTPGKPGTPAHPDGPEGRPTEGPAQGGHGGRDEPRLQGGDGGHTLVG
;
A
#
# COMPACT_ATOMS: atom_id res chain seq x y z
N MET A 1 -68.53 -66.78 -8.93
CA MET A 1 -68.76 -65.44 -9.50
C MET A 1 -67.54 -65.10 -10.36
N THR A 2 -67.50 -65.50 -11.64
CA THR A 2 -67.82 -64.66 -12.83
C THR A 2 -66.96 -63.38 -12.85
N ILE A 3 -65.77 -63.31 -13.48
CA ILE A 3 -65.38 -63.30 -14.94
C ILE A 3 -66.08 -62.16 -15.72
N PRO A 4 -65.49 -61.42 -16.72
CA PRO A 4 -64.24 -61.61 -17.52
C PRO A 4 -63.28 -60.37 -17.59
N SER A 5 -61.98 -60.41 -17.99
CA SER A 5 -61.29 -60.84 -19.25
C SER A 5 -61.62 -59.98 -20.50
N PRO A 6 -60.82 -59.97 -21.60
CA PRO A 6 -59.35 -59.97 -21.77
C PRO A 6 -58.89 -59.13 -23.02
N ALA A 7 -57.59 -59.11 -23.38
CA ALA A 7 -57.06 -59.32 -24.76
C ALA A 7 -55.64 -58.71 -24.98
N GLY A 8 -54.68 -59.57 -25.35
CA GLY A 8 -53.50 -59.20 -26.18
C GLY A 8 -53.90 -59.19 -27.67
N PRO A 9 -53.05 -59.55 -28.67
CA PRO A 9 -51.61 -59.85 -28.69
C PRO A 9 -50.84 -59.18 -29.88
N GLN A 10 -49.59 -59.64 -30.05
CA GLN A 10 -48.53 -59.50 -31.09
C GLN A 10 -48.91 -59.21 -32.56
N ASN A 11 -48.02 -58.48 -33.28
CA ASN A 11 -47.46 -58.73 -34.64
C ASN A 11 -46.65 -57.50 -35.12
N GLU A 12 -45.35 -57.56 -35.42
CA GLU A 12 -44.63 -58.10 -36.60
C GLU A 12 -44.49 -57.15 -37.81
N GLY A 13 -43.23 -56.84 -38.16
CA GLY A 13 -42.73 -56.74 -39.55
C GLY A 13 -42.25 -55.35 -40.06
N PRO A 14 -41.32 -55.26 -41.04
CA PRO A 14 -40.54 -56.32 -41.69
C PRO A 14 -39.01 -56.10 -41.71
N GLN A 15 -38.25 -57.20 -41.81
CA GLN A 15 -36.91 -57.25 -42.39
C GLN A 15 -37.01 -57.17 -43.92
N ASN A 16 -36.14 -56.41 -44.57
CA ASN A 16 -35.78 -56.63 -45.96
C ASN A 16 -34.37 -56.10 -46.27
N THR A 17 -33.75 -56.77 -47.22
CA THR A 17 -32.33 -56.93 -47.55
C THR A 17 -31.78 -55.90 -48.54
N ASP A 18 -30.47 -56.03 -48.82
CA ASP A 18 -29.71 -55.63 -50.03
C ASP A 18 -28.92 -54.29 -50.01
N PRO A 19 -27.85 -54.13 -50.83
CA PRO A 19 -26.47 -54.39 -50.40
C PRO A 19 -25.51 -53.21 -50.69
N GLN A 20 -24.27 -53.35 -50.22
CA GLN A 20 -23.02 -52.78 -50.78
C GLN A 20 -23.12 -51.48 -51.61
N ASN A 21 -22.60 -50.38 -51.05
CA ASN A 21 -21.87 -49.41 -51.87
C ASN A 21 -20.62 -48.92 -51.15
N ALA A 22 -19.47 -49.20 -51.76
CA ALA A 22 -18.14 -48.90 -51.26
C ALA A 22 -17.82 -47.41 -51.39
N ALA A 23 -17.25 -46.83 -50.34
CA ALA A 23 -16.42 -45.62 -50.44
C ALA A 23 -15.27 -45.73 -49.42
N PRO A 24 -14.01 -45.46 -49.79
CA PRO A 24 -12.86 -45.78 -48.98
C PRO A 24 -12.70 -44.76 -47.84
N GLN A 25 -12.89 -45.20 -46.60
CA GLN A 25 -12.51 -44.42 -45.43
C GLN A 25 -11.01 -44.57 -45.20
N ASN A 26 -10.29 -43.48 -45.50
CA ASN A 26 -8.89 -43.28 -45.17
C ASN A 26 -8.64 -43.59 -43.69
N ALA A 27 -7.90 -44.67 -43.43
CA ALA A 27 -7.40 -45.00 -42.10
C ALA A 27 -6.37 -43.95 -41.67
N ALA A 28 -6.79 -43.01 -40.83
CA ALA A 28 -5.86 -42.16 -40.09
C ALA A 28 -5.18 -43.01 -38.99
N PRO A 29 -3.85 -42.95 -38.83
CA PRO A 29 -3.15 -43.74 -37.83
C PRO A 29 -3.60 -43.34 -36.42
N GLN A 30 -4.11 -44.31 -35.66
CA GLN A 30 -4.43 -44.16 -34.25
C GLN A 30 -3.15 -43.84 -33.48
N ASN A 31 -3.01 -42.57 -33.08
CA ASN A 31 -1.91 -42.09 -32.28
C ASN A 31 -2.10 -42.58 -30.83
N THR A 32 -1.64 -43.80 -30.53
CA THR A 32 -1.59 -44.38 -29.18
C THR A 32 -0.42 -43.79 -28.40
N ALA A 33 -0.45 -42.48 -28.15
CA ALA A 33 0.40 -41.88 -27.13
C ALA A 33 -0.17 -42.25 -25.75
N PRO A 34 0.62 -42.81 -24.81
CA PRO A 34 0.15 -43.05 -23.46
C PRO A 34 -0.24 -41.71 -22.85
N ARG A 35 -1.50 -41.58 -22.42
CA ARG A 35 -1.92 -40.46 -21.57
C ARG A 35 -1.06 -40.50 -20.33
N ASN A 36 -0.20 -39.52 -20.19
CA ASN A 36 0.60 -39.29 -19.00
C ASN A 36 -0.37 -38.83 -17.90
N GLU A 37 -1.07 -39.77 -17.27
CA GLU A 37 -1.81 -39.54 -16.02
C GLU A 37 -0.77 -39.33 -14.92
N GLY A 38 -0.24 -38.11 -14.86
CA GLY A 38 0.51 -37.67 -13.69
C GLY A 38 -0.34 -37.90 -12.44
N PRO A 39 0.27 -38.24 -11.28
CA PRO A 39 -0.46 -38.62 -10.10
C PRO A 39 -1.56 -37.59 -9.77
N TYR A 40 -2.82 -38.06 -9.77
CA TYR A 40 -3.96 -37.27 -9.31
C TYR A 40 -3.79 -37.06 -7.80
N PHE A 41 -3.13 -35.96 -7.43
CA PHE A 41 -3.09 -35.55 -6.03
C PHE A 41 -4.49 -35.10 -5.63
N PRO A 42 -5.15 -35.79 -4.68
CA PRO A 42 -6.44 -35.36 -4.22
C PRO A 42 -6.34 -33.92 -3.69
N ALA A 43 -7.30 -33.11 -4.10
CA ALA A 43 -7.54 -31.78 -3.57
C ALA A 43 -7.37 -31.77 -2.05
N ALA A 44 -6.31 -31.12 -1.54
CA ALA A 44 -6.07 -31.03 -0.10
C ALA A 44 -7.34 -30.55 0.64
N PRO A 45 -7.66 -31.11 1.81
CA PRO A 45 -8.88 -30.77 2.55
C PRO A 45 -8.97 -29.25 2.79
N ARG A 46 -10.20 -28.70 2.83
CA ARG A 46 -10.46 -27.25 3.00
C ARG A 46 -9.59 -26.55 4.07
N PRO A 47 -9.38 -27.12 5.29
CA PRO A 47 -8.49 -26.51 6.28
C PRO A 47 -7.03 -26.45 5.84
N ALA A 48 -6.51 -27.49 5.18
CA ALA A 48 -5.14 -27.51 4.68
C ALA A 48 -4.90 -26.47 3.58
N ARG A 49 -5.89 -26.26 2.70
CA ARG A 49 -5.86 -25.19 1.68
C ARG A 49 -5.91 -23.80 2.29
N ALA A 50 -6.72 -23.60 3.33
CA ALA A 50 -6.81 -22.34 4.04
C ALA A 50 -5.47 -22.02 4.75
N LEU A 51 -4.91 -23.00 5.45
CA LEU A 51 -3.61 -22.88 6.11
C LEU A 51 -2.51 -22.56 5.09
N GLN A 52 -2.44 -23.30 3.99
CA GLN A 52 -1.48 -23.06 2.92
C GLN A 52 -1.61 -21.64 2.34
N ARG A 53 -2.84 -21.15 2.15
CA ARG A 53 -3.06 -19.79 1.62
C ARG A 53 -2.53 -18.71 2.56
N VAL A 54 -2.78 -18.87 3.86
CA VAL A 54 -2.40 -17.91 4.91
C VAL A 54 -0.90 -17.92 5.19
N THR A 55 -0.23 -19.06 5.04
CA THR A 55 1.23 -19.17 5.21
C THR A 55 2.02 -18.81 3.95
N ALA A 56 1.51 -19.15 2.76
CA ALA A 56 2.22 -18.96 1.50
C ALA A 56 2.16 -17.53 0.96
N SER A 57 1.14 -16.74 1.33
CA SER A 57 0.93 -15.42 0.73
C SER A 57 0.46 -14.36 1.72
N ALA A 58 0.89 -13.12 1.46
CA ALA A 58 0.33 -11.94 2.08
C ALA A 58 -1.02 -11.60 1.44
N LEU A 59 -2.07 -11.54 2.25
CA LEU A 59 -3.43 -11.25 1.80
C LEU A 59 -3.62 -9.73 1.64
N GLY A 60 -4.50 -9.32 0.72
CA GLY A 60 -4.84 -7.91 0.52
C GLY A 60 -3.65 -6.97 0.24
N PRO A 61 -2.75 -7.28 -0.72
CA PRO A 61 -1.59 -6.42 -1.00
C PRO A 61 -1.98 -5.01 -1.45
N TYR A 62 -3.07 -4.88 -2.21
CA TYR A 62 -3.57 -3.58 -2.68
C TYR A 62 -4.22 -2.79 -1.54
N GLN A 63 -5.03 -3.45 -0.70
CA GLN A 63 -5.64 -2.85 0.49
C GLN A 63 -4.55 -2.30 1.42
N SER A 64 -3.56 -3.12 1.73
CA SER A 64 -2.42 -2.73 2.58
C SER A 64 -1.63 -1.57 1.98
N ALA A 65 -1.48 -1.52 0.65
CA ALA A 65 -0.82 -0.40 -0.02
C ALA A 65 -1.63 0.90 0.05
N VAL A 66 -2.96 0.86 -0.09
CA VAL A 66 -3.81 2.06 0.07
C VAL A 66 -3.80 2.53 1.50
N VAL A 67 -3.92 1.63 2.48
CA VAL A 67 -3.85 1.97 3.91
C VAL A 67 -2.53 2.69 4.21
N ARG A 68 -1.39 2.14 3.76
CA ARG A 68 -0.09 2.82 3.89
C ARG A 68 -0.09 4.22 3.26
N ILE A 69 -0.56 4.34 2.02
CA ILE A 69 -0.58 5.62 1.29
C ILE A 69 -1.48 6.62 2.02
N GLY A 70 -2.67 6.21 2.43
CA GLY A 70 -3.65 7.03 3.11
C GLY A 70 -3.10 7.57 4.43
N PHE A 71 -2.69 6.70 5.36
CA PHE A 71 -2.18 7.15 6.66
C PHE A 71 -0.89 7.98 6.55
N ALA A 72 0.04 7.60 5.68
CA ALA A 72 1.24 8.38 5.46
C ALA A 72 0.94 9.76 4.84
N ALA A 73 -0.03 9.85 3.91
CA ALA A 73 -0.46 11.12 3.33
C ALA A 73 -1.21 11.99 4.34
N THR A 74 -2.15 11.43 5.10
CA THR A 74 -2.89 12.13 6.15
C THR A 74 -1.93 12.81 7.10
N TYR A 75 -0.98 12.04 7.65
CA TYR A 75 -0.05 12.59 8.62
C TYR A 75 0.99 13.53 8.00
N LEU A 76 1.44 13.27 6.77
CA LEU A 76 2.32 14.19 6.05
C LEU A 76 1.65 15.56 5.83
N PHE A 77 0.40 15.57 5.35
CA PHE A 77 -0.32 16.83 5.12
C PHE A 77 -0.69 17.52 6.41
N PHE A 78 -0.99 16.76 7.47
CA PHE A 78 -1.15 17.30 8.81
C PHE A 78 0.11 18.07 9.24
N LEU A 79 1.28 17.43 9.23
CA LEU A 79 2.54 18.08 9.59
C LEU A 79 2.82 19.29 8.69
N LEU A 80 2.64 19.17 7.37
CA LEU A 80 2.85 20.32 6.46
C LEU A 80 1.94 21.50 6.76
N ARG A 81 0.68 21.26 7.16
CA ARG A 81 -0.23 22.33 7.57
C ARG A 81 0.22 22.96 8.90
N GLU A 82 0.64 22.14 9.86
CA GLU A 82 1.05 22.62 11.18
C GLU A 82 2.45 23.22 11.22
N MET A 83 3.22 23.12 10.13
CA MET A 83 4.59 23.67 10.03
C MET A 83 4.73 25.11 10.57
N PRO A 84 3.85 26.09 10.23
CA PRO A 84 4.01 27.46 10.72
C PRO A 84 3.89 27.59 12.24
N ASN A 85 3.05 26.76 12.88
CA ASN A 85 2.69 26.86 14.29
C ASN A 85 3.34 25.76 15.15
N ARG A 86 4.18 24.90 14.56
CA ARG A 86 4.71 23.68 15.19
C ARG A 86 5.39 23.92 16.54
N HIS A 87 6.06 25.06 16.73
CA HIS A 87 6.75 25.39 17.98
C HIS A 87 5.77 25.66 19.13
N GLU A 88 4.65 26.33 18.84
CA GLU A 88 3.59 26.61 19.81
C GLU A 88 2.76 25.35 20.12
N LEU A 89 2.55 24.50 19.12
CA LEU A 89 1.71 23.30 19.28
C LEU A 89 2.45 22.13 19.96
N TYR A 90 3.72 21.91 19.60
CA TYR A 90 4.48 20.72 19.98
C TYR A 90 5.89 21.03 20.49
N GLY A 91 6.38 22.25 20.29
CA GLY A 91 7.77 22.61 20.56
C GLY A 91 8.00 23.20 21.95
N PRO A 92 9.16 23.83 22.16
CA PRO A 92 9.53 24.47 23.43
C PRO A 92 8.65 25.67 23.79
N ASP A 93 8.14 26.39 22.79
CA ASP A 93 7.29 27.58 22.96
C ASP A 93 5.84 27.23 23.29
N SER A 94 5.54 25.95 23.48
CA SER A 94 4.19 25.49 23.76
C SER A 94 3.70 26.00 25.13
N PRO A 95 2.44 26.48 25.23
CA PRO A 95 1.83 26.78 26.52
C PRO A 95 1.87 25.59 27.48
N TRP A 96 1.87 24.37 26.93
CA TRP A 96 2.18 23.15 27.65
C TRP A 96 3.70 22.96 27.70
N HIS A 97 4.33 23.71 28.61
CA HIS A 97 5.79 23.73 28.79
C HIS A 97 6.36 22.32 29.02
N TRP A 98 7.65 22.15 28.71
CA TRP A 98 8.33 20.85 28.71
C TRP A 98 8.16 20.08 30.03
N ASP A 99 8.23 20.75 31.18
CA ASP A 99 8.09 20.10 32.50
C ASP A 99 6.70 19.50 32.73
N LEU A 100 5.67 20.19 32.27
CA LEU A 100 4.29 19.73 32.39
C LEU A 100 3.99 18.60 31.40
N ALA A 101 4.56 18.69 30.19
CA ALA A 101 4.53 17.60 29.22
C ALA A 101 5.22 16.34 29.78
N ARG A 102 6.36 16.51 30.44
CA ARG A 102 7.09 15.43 31.10
C ARG A 102 6.29 14.80 32.24
N GLN A 103 5.68 15.60 33.12
CA GLN A 103 4.82 15.08 34.19
C GLN A 103 3.64 14.25 33.65
N LEU A 104 2.98 14.70 32.58
CA LEU A 104 1.91 13.92 31.94
C LEU A 104 2.41 12.62 31.35
N THR A 105 3.54 12.68 30.63
CA THR A 105 4.15 11.53 29.93
C THR A 105 4.66 10.48 30.93
N ASP A 106 5.25 10.91 32.04
CA ASP A 106 5.69 10.03 33.12
C ASP A 106 4.48 9.41 33.84
N GLY A 107 3.40 10.18 34.04
CA GLY A 107 2.19 9.72 34.71
C GLY A 107 1.37 8.68 33.94
N ASN A 108 1.42 8.69 32.60
CA ASN A 108 0.74 7.71 31.75
C ASN A 108 1.70 6.74 31.04
N GLU A 109 2.99 6.78 31.37
CA GLU A 109 4.06 5.98 30.79
C GLU A 109 4.17 6.10 29.25
N ALA A 110 3.69 7.20 28.67
CA ALA A 110 3.70 7.41 27.23
C ALA A 110 5.13 7.57 26.68
N PHE A 111 5.29 7.20 25.41
CA PHE A 111 6.57 7.32 24.72
C PHE A 111 6.61 8.60 23.88
N SER A 112 7.66 9.41 24.05
CA SER A 112 7.97 10.48 23.11
C SER A 112 9.47 10.78 23.06
N VAL A 113 10.04 10.71 21.86
CA VAL A 113 11.43 11.09 21.60
C VAL A 113 11.64 12.60 21.82
N LEU A 114 10.58 13.40 21.67
CA LEU A 114 10.61 14.84 21.97
C LEU A 114 10.84 15.14 23.46
N MET A 115 10.69 14.14 24.34
CA MET A 115 10.91 14.28 25.78
C MET A 115 12.32 13.90 26.22
N TRP A 116 13.22 13.57 25.30
CA TRP A 116 14.63 13.29 25.63
C TRP A 116 15.42 14.55 25.97
N THR A 117 15.05 15.70 25.39
CA THR A 117 15.63 17.01 25.67
C THR A 117 14.64 18.11 25.29
N ASP A 118 14.74 19.26 25.93
CA ASP A 118 14.00 20.49 25.66
C ASP A 118 14.59 21.34 24.52
N SER A 119 15.68 20.88 23.89
CA SER A 119 16.37 21.60 22.82
C SER A 119 15.49 21.83 21.58
N THR A 120 15.41 23.08 21.11
CA THR A 120 14.75 23.45 19.85
C THR A 120 15.35 22.72 18.65
N VAL A 121 16.68 22.52 18.63
CA VAL A 121 17.36 21.81 17.53
C VAL A 121 16.93 20.35 17.48
N TRP A 122 16.76 19.73 18.65
CA TRP A 122 16.26 18.36 18.75
C TRP A 122 14.82 18.25 18.26
N PHE A 123 13.96 19.17 18.70
CA PHE A 123 12.59 19.26 18.24
C PHE A 123 12.51 19.35 16.71
N GLU A 124 13.24 20.28 16.10
CA GLU A 124 13.26 20.45 14.64
C GLU A 124 13.77 19.20 13.91
N ALA A 125 14.80 18.54 14.45
CA ALA A 125 15.33 17.31 13.87
C ALA A 125 14.32 16.16 13.91
N VAL A 126 13.62 15.95 15.03
CA VAL A 126 12.59 14.92 15.17
C VAL A 126 11.39 15.24 14.29
N TYR A 127 10.96 16.50 14.23
CA TYR A 127 9.86 16.94 13.37
C TYR A 127 10.17 16.72 11.89
N ALA A 128 11.35 17.16 11.43
CA ALA A 128 11.81 16.97 10.05
C ALA A 128 11.99 15.50 9.71
N LEU A 129 12.53 14.69 10.62
CA LEU A 129 12.64 13.24 10.44
C LEU A 129 11.27 12.60 10.30
N THR A 130 10.30 13.01 11.10
CA THR A 130 8.92 12.52 11.04
C THR A 130 8.29 12.87 9.69
N LEU A 131 8.43 14.12 9.25
CA LEU A 131 7.97 14.60 7.94
C LEU A 131 8.58 13.79 6.77
N VAL A 132 9.90 13.60 6.78
CA VAL A 132 10.62 12.83 5.75
C VAL A 132 10.22 11.36 5.80
N SER A 133 10.06 10.79 6.98
CA SER A 133 9.63 9.39 7.15
C SER A 133 8.21 9.18 6.62
N ALA A 134 7.29 10.12 6.84
CA ALA A 134 5.94 10.09 6.29
C ALA A 134 5.95 10.16 4.75
N ALA A 135 6.72 11.10 4.17
CA ALA A 135 6.86 11.20 2.71
C ALA A 135 7.52 9.96 2.10
N ALA A 136 8.58 9.43 2.72
CA ALA A 136 9.25 8.22 2.25
C ALA A 136 8.35 6.98 2.39
N LEU A 137 7.60 6.89 3.49
CA LEU A 137 6.60 5.83 3.71
C LEU A 137 5.47 5.93 2.69
N LEU A 138 4.99 7.14 2.35
CA LEU A 138 3.99 7.42 1.31
C LEU A 138 4.44 6.95 -0.08
N LEU A 139 5.72 7.16 -0.41
CA LEU A 139 6.31 6.65 -1.66
C LEU A 139 6.63 5.15 -1.60
N GLY A 140 6.63 4.56 -0.39
CA GLY A 140 7.00 3.17 -0.14
C GLY A 140 8.48 2.92 -0.45
N TRP A 141 9.34 3.84 -0.01
CA TRP A 141 10.78 3.69 -0.03
C TRP A 141 11.26 3.14 1.31
N ARG A 142 11.99 2.02 1.30
CA ARG A 142 12.48 1.37 2.53
C ARG A 142 11.37 1.19 3.56
N THR A 143 10.22 0.70 3.10
CA THR A 143 8.96 0.73 3.87
C THR A 143 9.11 0.15 5.28
N ARG A 144 9.89 -0.93 5.45
CA ARG A 144 10.14 -1.54 6.77
C ARG A 144 10.81 -0.58 7.77
N THR A 145 11.77 0.22 7.30
CA THR A 145 12.48 1.19 8.16
C THR A 145 11.65 2.45 8.33
N MET A 146 11.06 2.94 7.23
CA MET A 146 10.27 4.17 7.27
C MET A 146 8.97 3.99 8.07
N SER A 147 8.37 2.80 8.13
CA SER A 147 7.21 2.55 8.99
C SER A 147 7.56 2.65 10.47
N VAL A 148 8.74 2.17 10.89
CA VAL A 148 9.21 2.31 12.28
C VAL A 148 9.50 3.77 12.62
N LEU A 149 10.21 4.48 11.73
CA LEU A 149 10.50 5.91 11.94
C LEU A 149 9.21 6.74 11.95
N PHE A 150 8.26 6.43 11.06
CA PHE A 150 6.94 7.04 11.02
C PHE A 150 6.17 6.78 12.31
N MET A 151 6.13 5.52 12.79
CA MET A 151 5.52 5.18 14.08
C MET A 151 6.15 5.96 15.22
N VAL A 152 7.47 5.96 15.34
CA VAL A 152 8.19 6.71 16.39
C VAL A 152 7.85 8.19 16.34
N GLY A 153 7.82 8.79 15.15
CA GLY A 153 7.47 10.20 14.95
C GLY A 153 6.01 10.52 15.32
N VAL A 154 5.06 9.71 14.86
CA VAL A 154 3.62 9.84 15.20
C VAL A 154 3.42 9.76 16.70
N LEU A 155 3.94 8.71 17.34
CA LEU A 155 3.87 8.52 18.79
C LEU A 155 4.48 9.71 19.52
N SER A 156 5.63 10.21 19.05
CA SER A 156 6.34 11.30 19.73
C SER A 156 5.58 12.61 19.68
N VAL A 157 5.07 13.01 18.52
CA VAL A 157 4.36 14.29 18.35
C VAL A 157 3.01 14.25 19.06
N GLN A 158 2.24 13.16 18.92
CA GLN A 158 0.92 13.06 19.55
C GLN A 158 1.02 12.95 21.08
N ASN A 159 1.96 12.16 21.61
CA ASN A 159 2.12 12.06 23.07
C ASN A 159 2.72 13.34 23.68
N ARG A 160 3.45 14.16 22.91
CA ARG A 160 3.97 15.45 23.37
C ARG A 160 2.87 16.47 23.65
N SER A 161 1.73 16.38 22.95
CA SER A 161 0.61 17.32 23.09
C SER A 161 -0.74 16.61 22.92
N ILE A 162 -1.13 15.86 23.95
CA ILE A 162 -2.33 14.99 23.93
C ILE A 162 -3.66 15.73 23.72
N PHE A 163 -3.71 17.04 24.00
CA PHE A 163 -4.93 17.85 23.90
C PHE A 163 -5.16 18.43 22.51
N MET A 164 -4.16 18.36 21.62
CA MET A 164 -4.27 18.90 20.26
C MET A 164 -4.97 17.94 19.30
N GLY A 165 -5.04 16.64 19.64
CA GLY A 165 -5.55 15.61 18.75
C GLY A 165 -7.07 15.41 18.81
N ASP A 166 -7.61 14.81 17.76
CA ASP A 166 -9.00 14.35 17.69
C ASP A 166 -9.11 12.81 17.58
N GLY A 167 -10.32 12.30 17.31
CA GLY A 167 -10.54 10.86 17.17
C GLY A 167 -9.73 10.21 16.02
N GLY A 168 -9.43 10.96 14.98
CA GLY A 168 -8.66 10.55 13.81
C GLY A 168 -7.17 10.41 14.14
N ASP A 169 -6.64 11.27 15.02
CA ASP A 169 -5.29 11.13 15.55
C ASP A 169 -5.09 9.79 16.25
N ASN A 170 -6.07 9.35 17.05
CA ASN A 170 -6.04 8.04 17.70
C ASN A 170 -6.00 6.90 16.67
N VAL A 171 -6.75 7.03 15.55
CA VAL A 171 -6.69 6.05 14.46
C VAL A 171 -5.31 6.05 13.80
N VAL A 172 -4.74 7.23 13.52
CA VAL A 172 -3.37 7.35 12.98
C VAL A 172 -2.35 6.71 13.92
N HIS A 173 -2.49 6.93 15.24
CA HIS A 173 -1.64 6.35 16.28
C HIS A 173 -1.59 4.83 16.21
N LEU A 174 -2.75 4.19 16.24
CA LEU A 174 -2.89 2.73 16.16
C LEU A 174 -2.36 2.20 14.82
N MET A 175 -2.73 2.87 13.73
CA MET A 175 -2.37 2.44 12.38
C MET A 175 -0.88 2.59 12.10
N ALA A 176 -0.21 3.58 12.71
CA ALA A 176 1.23 3.72 12.63
C ALA A 176 1.95 2.50 13.25
N ILE A 177 1.46 1.98 14.37
CA ILE A 177 1.97 0.76 15.00
C ILE A 177 1.68 -0.45 14.10
N TYR A 178 0.44 -0.61 13.64
CA TYR A 178 0.05 -1.76 12.81
C TYR A 178 0.83 -1.80 11.50
N LEU A 179 1.07 -0.67 10.84
CA LEU A 179 1.79 -0.59 9.58
C LEU A 179 3.20 -1.20 9.65
N VAL A 180 3.87 -1.14 10.81
CA VAL A 180 5.19 -1.76 11.04
C VAL A 180 5.17 -3.26 10.79
N LEU A 181 4.07 -3.94 11.13
CA LEU A 181 3.89 -5.38 11.00
C LEU A 181 3.27 -5.79 9.65
N THR A 182 2.90 -4.83 8.80
CA THR A 182 2.28 -5.11 7.50
C THR A 182 3.29 -5.19 6.35
N ARG A 183 3.03 -6.10 5.39
CA ARG A 183 3.73 -6.15 4.09
C ARG A 183 3.13 -5.15 3.08
N CYS A 184 2.95 -3.89 3.47
CA CYS A 184 2.28 -2.84 2.69
C CYS A 184 3.12 -2.24 1.52
N ALA A 185 4.27 -2.86 1.22
CA ALA A 185 5.20 -2.45 0.16
C ALA A 185 5.16 -3.35 -1.09
N GLN A 186 4.29 -4.36 -1.15
CA GLN A 186 4.30 -5.34 -2.26
C GLN A 186 3.82 -4.75 -3.59
N VAL A 187 2.97 -3.73 -3.55
CA VAL A 187 2.46 -3.01 -4.73
C VAL A 187 2.48 -1.50 -4.46
N TRP A 188 2.48 -0.72 -5.54
CA TRP A 188 2.43 0.76 -5.50
C TRP A 188 3.48 1.41 -4.59
N SER A 189 4.70 0.87 -4.59
CA SER A 189 5.82 1.35 -3.78
C SER A 189 7.11 1.40 -4.62
N LEU A 190 8.06 2.22 -4.20
CA LEU A 190 9.42 2.20 -4.76
C LEU A 190 10.14 0.88 -4.47
N ASP A 191 9.84 0.24 -3.35
CA ASP A 191 10.39 -1.06 -2.99
C ASP A 191 9.89 -2.20 -3.90
N ALA A 192 8.61 -2.20 -4.29
CA ALA A 192 8.06 -3.15 -5.27
C ALA A 192 8.72 -2.98 -6.64
N ARG A 193 8.94 -1.72 -7.07
CA ARG A 193 9.67 -1.43 -8.32
C ARG A 193 11.11 -1.94 -8.26
N ARG A 194 11.78 -1.80 -7.12
CA ARG A 194 13.14 -2.31 -6.91
C ARG A 194 13.18 -3.83 -6.95
N ALA A 195 12.23 -4.50 -6.29
CA ALA A 195 12.10 -5.96 -6.30
C ALA A 195 11.84 -6.49 -7.72
N ALA A 196 10.94 -5.86 -8.47
CA ALA A 196 10.66 -6.25 -9.87
C ALA A 196 11.89 -6.12 -10.77
N ARG A 197 12.68 -5.04 -10.62
CA ARG A 197 13.95 -4.88 -11.36
C ARG A 197 14.97 -5.97 -11.01
N ASN A 198 15.09 -6.33 -9.73
CA ASN A 198 15.98 -7.41 -9.31
C ASN A 198 15.52 -8.77 -9.85
N ALA A 199 14.21 -9.04 -9.88
CA ALA A 199 13.66 -10.26 -10.49
C ALA A 199 13.95 -10.34 -11.99
N GLN A 200 13.80 -9.23 -12.72
CA GLN A 200 14.16 -9.15 -14.15
C GLN A 200 15.65 -9.40 -14.39
N ARG A 201 16.52 -8.83 -13.54
CA ARG A 201 17.97 -9.07 -13.61
C ARG A 201 18.31 -10.54 -13.34
N ALA A 202 17.67 -11.15 -12.34
CA ALA A 202 17.84 -12.57 -12.04
C ALA A 202 17.42 -13.47 -13.22
N SER A 203 16.29 -13.17 -13.88
CA SER A 203 15.89 -13.89 -15.11
C SER A 203 16.86 -13.71 -16.28
N ALA A 204 17.65 -12.64 -16.27
CA ALA A 204 18.70 -12.37 -17.25
C ALA A 204 20.10 -12.87 -16.79
N GLY A 205 20.19 -13.60 -15.67
CA GLY A 205 21.47 -14.08 -15.11
C GLY A 205 22.38 -12.98 -14.55
N LEU A 206 21.87 -11.76 -14.38
CA LEU A 206 22.64 -10.62 -13.87
C LEU A 206 22.55 -10.54 -12.33
N PRO A 207 23.62 -10.09 -11.64
CA PRO A 207 23.58 -9.92 -10.19
C PRO A 207 22.56 -8.85 -9.78
N PRO A 208 21.96 -8.96 -8.58
CA PRO A 208 21.02 -7.98 -8.06
C PRO A 208 21.69 -6.60 -7.90
N LEU A 209 20.87 -5.55 -7.90
CA LEU A 209 21.38 -4.20 -7.65
C LEU A 209 21.97 -4.10 -6.25
N ARG A 210 23.13 -3.45 -6.13
CA ARG A 210 23.83 -3.25 -4.85
C ARG A 210 22.95 -2.44 -3.89
N ASP A 211 22.76 -2.96 -2.68
CA ASP A 211 21.97 -2.33 -1.63
C ASP A 211 22.86 -1.92 -0.45
N ILE A 212 23.27 -0.65 -0.42
CA ILE A 212 24.07 -0.07 0.67
C ILE A 212 23.17 0.62 1.70
N VAL A 213 22.08 1.24 1.24
CA VAL A 213 21.22 2.06 2.09
C VAL A 213 20.53 1.24 3.18
N GLY A 214 20.11 -0.01 2.87
CA GLY A 214 19.48 -0.87 3.87
C GLY A 214 20.39 -1.15 5.07
N PRO A 215 21.59 -1.72 4.85
CA PRO A 215 22.58 -1.94 5.90
C PRO A 215 22.99 -0.66 6.63
N ALA A 216 23.15 0.46 5.93
CA ALA A 216 23.51 1.74 6.55
C ALA A 216 22.43 2.25 7.51
N LEU A 217 21.14 2.20 7.11
CA LEU A 217 20.03 2.56 7.99
C LEU A 217 19.98 1.68 9.24
N TRP A 218 20.16 0.37 9.07
CA TRP A 218 20.18 -0.56 10.19
C TRP A 218 21.35 -0.32 11.16
N ALA A 219 22.55 -0.08 10.61
CA ALA A 219 23.75 0.23 11.38
C ALA A 219 23.67 1.57 12.12
N LEU A 220 22.89 2.53 11.60
CA LEU A 220 22.62 3.81 12.27
C LEU A 220 21.57 3.66 13.38
N LEU A 221 20.47 2.95 13.11
CA LEU A 221 19.35 2.83 14.06
C LEU A 221 19.65 1.92 15.26
N GLY A 222 20.56 0.96 15.11
CA GLY A 222 20.98 0.07 16.21
C GLY A 222 21.59 0.83 17.40
N PRO A 223 22.66 1.62 17.19
CA PRO A 223 23.24 2.46 18.24
C PRO A 223 22.24 3.43 18.87
N VAL A 224 21.33 4.03 18.07
CA VAL A 224 20.27 4.89 18.59
C VAL A 224 19.35 4.12 19.53
N LEU A 225 18.93 2.91 19.16
CA LEU A 225 18.10 2.05 20.00
C LEU A 225 18.81 1.64 21.31
N VAL A 226 20.10 1.31 21.22
CA VAL A 226 20.93 0.99 22.39
C VAL A 226 21.01 2.19 23.33
N ALA A 227 21.38 3.37 22.81
CA ALA A 227 21.50 4.59 23.60
C ALA A 227 20.15 4.95 24.26
N ALA A 228 19.06 4.91 23.50
CA ALA A 228 17.72 5.16 24.02
C ALA A 228 17.32 4.17 25.13
N THR A 229 17.68 2.89 25.00
CA THR A 229 17.43 1.87 26.03
C THR A 229 18.23 2.18 27.30
N LEU A 230 19.52 2.49 27.17
CA LEU A 230 20.41 2.78 28.31
C LEU A 230 20.04 4.07 29.04
N MET A 231 19.50 5.06 28.33
CA MET A 231 19.04 6.33 28.88
C MET A 231 17.62 6.27 29.45
N GLY A 232 16.93 5.13 29.37
CA GLY A 232 15.52 5.01 29.78
C GLY A 232 14.57 5.81 28.88
N GLY A 233 14.97 6.17 27.66
CA GLY A 233 14.22 7.02 26.74
C GLY A 233 13.13 6.31 25.93
N LEU A 234 12.86 5.02 26.18
CA LEU A 234 11.89 4.23 25.41
C LEU A 234 10.48 4.20 26.03
N GLY A 235 10.18 5.13 26.94
CA GLY A 235 8.91 5.20 27.66
C GLY A 235 8.88 4.30 28.89
N GLY A 236 7.78 4.37 29.65
CA GLY A 236 7.61 3.60 30.90
C GLY A 236 7.09 2.17 30.69
N THR A 237 6.44 1.90 29.56
CA THR A 237 5.84 0.59 29.28
C THR A 237 6.84 -0.39 28.65
N TRP A 238 6.76 -1.68 29.01
CA TRP A 238 7.69 -2.71 28.52
C TRP A 238 7.48 -3.11 27.06
N TRP A 239 6.26 -2.95 26.52
CA TRP A 239 5.87 -3.50 25.22
C TRP A 239 6.57 -2.79 24.04
N LEU A 240 6.76 -1.47 24.13
CA LEU A 240 7.37 -0.69 23.04
C LEU A 240 8.87 -0.97 22.90
N PRO A 241 9.69 -0.94 23.97
CA PRO A 241 11.07 -1.41 23.91
C PRO A 241 11.17 -2.84 23.35
N ALA A 242 10.32 -3.76 23.82
CA ALA A 242 10.30 -5.14 23.35
C ALA A 242 9.98 -5.22 21.84
N LEU A 243 9.02 -4.44 21.36
CA LEU A 243 8.67 -4.33 19.94
C LEU A 243 9.86 -3.83 19.11
N LEU A 244 10.48 -2.72 19.51
CA LEU A 244 11.60 -2.10 18.77
C LEU A 244 12.81 -3.04 18.68
N TRP A 245 13.18 -3.69 19.80
CA TRP A 245 14.25 -4.69 19.82
C TRP A 245 13.91 -5.91 18.97
N THR A 246 12.69 -6.42 19.05
CA THR A 246 12.23 -7.55 18.22
C THR A 246 12.32 -7.22 16.74
N ILE A 247 11.91 -6.02 16.33
CA ILE A 247 12.00 -5.58 14.93
C ILE A 247 13.46 -5.48 14.49
N TRP A 248 14.32 -4.86 15.30
CA TRP A 248 15.72 -4.66 14.97
C TRP A 248 16.49 -5.99 14.85
N LEU A 249 16.27 -6.92 15.79
CA LEU A 249 16.84 -8.27 15.77
C LEU A 249 16.28 -9.10 14.60
N SER A 250 14.97 -9.00 14.33
CA SER A 250 14.35 -9.66 13.18
C SER A 250 14.92 -9.16 11.86
N ALA A 251 15.20 -7.86 11.74
CA ALA A 251 15.86 -7.29 10.57
C ALA A 251 17.30 -7.80 10.42
N ALA A 252 18.03 -7.94 11.52
CA ALA A 252 19.38 -8.51 11.53
C ALA A 252 19.38 -9.98 11.08
N ALA A 253 18.48 -10.79 11.64
CA ALA A 253 18.29 -12.19 11.24
C ALA A 253 17.90 -12.31 9.76
N TRP A 254 16.98 -11.45 9.29
CA TRP A 254 16.57 -11.42 7.89
C TRP A 254 17.73 -11.09 6.95
N TRP A 255 18.57 -10.12 7.31
CA TRP A 255 19.75 -9.76 6.55
C TRP A 255 20.77 -10.91 6.51
N ALA A 256 21.05 -11.54 7.65
CA ALA A 256 21.97 -12.67 7.74
C ALA A 256 21.50 -13.85 6.87
N VAL A 257 20.22 -14.24 6.99
CA VAL A 257 19.65 -15.34 6.18
C VAL A 257 19.70 -15.01 4.68
N ASN A 258 19.37 -13.78 4.28
CA ASN A 258 19.49 -13.38 2.87
C ASN A 258 20.94 -13.41 2.36
N ARG A 259 21.92 -13.14 3.22
CA ARG A 259 23.34 -13.05 2.83
C ARG A 259 24.01 -14.42 2.73
N TYR A 260 23.66 -15.33 3.64
CA TYR A 260 24.33 -16.62 3.80
C TYR A 260 23.51 -17.82 3.31
N LEU A 261 22.18 -17.77 3.40
CA LEU A 261 21.27 -18.88 3.12
C LEU A 261 20.06 -18.45 2.25
N PRO A 262 20.27 -17.82 1.08
CA PRO A 262 19.18 -17.21 0.30
C PRO A 262 18.16 -18.21 -0.26
N HIS A 263 18.54 -19.50 -0.40
CA HIS A 263 17.69 -20.56 -0.95
C HIS A 263 17.42 -21.70 0.06
N GLY A 264 17.73 -21.48 1.35
CA GLY A 264 17.57 -22.51 2.39
C GLY A 264 16.21 -22.46 3.09
N GLU A 265 15.92 -23.50 3.87
CA GLU A 265 14.73 -23.59 4.73
C GLU A 265 14.54 -22.39 5.68
N PRO A 266 15.61 -21.79 6.28
CA PRO A 266 15.44 -20.62 7.16
C PRO A 266 14.80 -19.43 6.44
N ARG A 267 15.10 -19.24 5.14
CA ARG A 267 14.53 -18.15 4.35
C ARG A 267 13.03 -18.35 4.15
N THR A 268 12.61 -19.59 3.90
CA THR A 268 11.20 -19.97 3.77
C THR A 268 10.45 -19.79 5.08
N LEU A 269 11.02 -20.20 6.21
CA LEU A 269 10.43 -20.01 7.53
C LEU A 269 10.19 -18.52 7.83
N LEU A 270 11.20 -17.67 7.57
CA LEU A 270 11.05 -16.22 7.73
C LEU A 270 9.94 -15.64 6.84
N ASP A 271 9.76 -16.14 5.62
CA ASP A 271 8.66 -15.71 4.77
C ASP A 271 7.30 -16.13 5.32
N VAL A 272 7.18 -17.35 5.83
CA VAL A 272 5.95 -17.84 6.47
C VAL A 272 5.60 -16.98 7.68
N LEU A 273 6.56 -16.76 8.60
CA LEU A 273 6.32 -15.95 9.79
C LEU A 273 5.89 -14.52 9.44
N ALA A 274 6.53 -13.91 8.45
CA ALA A 274 6.20 -12.55 8.05
C ALA A 274 4.89 -12.46 7.23
N ASN A 275 4.47 -13.54 6.55
CA ASN A 275 3.11 -13.62 5.99
C ASN A 275 2.06 -13.75 7.09
N LEU A 276 2.31 -14.59 8.10
CA LEU A 276 1.43 -14.77 9.25
C LEU A 276 1.25 -13.47 10.05
N ALA A 277 2.36 -12.80 10.40
CA ALA A 277 2.32 -11.52 11.11
C ALA A 277 1.53 -10.46 10.33
N HIS A 278 1.77 -10.37 9.02
CA HIS A 278 1.03 -9.46 8.17
C HIS A 278 -0.47 -9.78 8.09
N ASN A 279 -0.84 -11.05 7.88
CA ASN A 279 -2.23 -11.47 7.74
C ASN A 279 -3.00 -11.30 9.07
N ALA A 280 -2.35 -11.60 10.20
CA ALA A 280 -2.90 -11.34 11.53
C ALA A 280 -3.11 -9.83 11.75
N THR A 281 -2.11 -9.01 11.43
CA THR A 281 -2.21 -7.55 11.56
C THR A 281 -3.30 -6.98 10.65
N LEU A 282 -3.44 -7.49 9.42
CA LEU A 282 -4.52 -7.08 8.52
C LEU A 282 -5.90 -7.40 9.10
N ALA A 283 -6.06 -8.57 9.74
CA ALA A 283 -7.30 -8.92 10.43
C ALA A 283 -7.55 -8.00 11.63
N VAL A 284 -6.51 -7.64 12.40
CA VAL A 284 -6.58 -6.66 13.49
C VAL A 284 -7.03 -5.30 12.96
N ILE A 285 -6.43 -4.78 11.89
CA ILE A 285 -6.85 -3.52 11.25
C ILE A 285 -8.34 -3.58 10.87
N MET A 286 -8.77 -4.66 10.22
CA MET A 286 -10.18 -4.82 9.83
C MET A 286 -11.11 -4.85 11.06
N ALA A 287 -10.74 -5.58 12.11
CA ALA A 287 -11.50 -5.66 13.34
C ALA A 287 -11.55 -4.30 14.07
N GLU A 288 -10.43 -3.59 14.15
CA GLU A 288 -10.31 -2.25 14.72
C GLU A 288 -11.29 -1.28 14.06
N VAL A 289 -11.31 -1.24 12.74
CA VAL A 289 -12.24 -0.37 12.00
C VAL A 289 -13.69 -0.74 12.30
N CYS A 290 -14.03 -2.02 12.36
CA CYS A 290 -15.37 -2.45 12.77
C CYS A 290 -15.71 -2.03 14.20
N LEU A 291 -14.77 -2.13 15.13
CA LEU A 291 -14.96 -1.72 16.52
C LEU A 291 -15.13 -0.21 16.64
N ILE A 292 -14.34 0.59 15.92
CA ILE A 292 -14.47 2.05 15.86
C ILE A 292 -15.90 2.42 15.45
N TYR A 293 -16.43 1.85 14.36
CA TYR A 293 -17.80 2.15 13.92
C TYR A 293 -18.87 1.62 14.86
N ALA A 294 -18.73 0.38 15.33
CA ALA A 294 -19.71 -0.22 16.24
C ALA A 294 -19.82 0.60 17.53
N THR A 295 -18.69 0.93 18.15
CA THR A 295 -18.65 1.72 19.39
C THR A 295 -19.12 3.15 19.15
N ALA A 296 -18.70 3.80 18.06
CA ALA A 296 -19.16 5.14 17.71
C ALA A 296 -20.68 5.20 17.48
N GLY A 297 -21.27 4.19 16.84
CA GLY A 297 -22.72 4.09 16.66
C GLY A 297 -23.46 3.79 17.96
N TRP A 298 -22.98 2.84 18.75
CA TRP A 298 -23.61 2.46 20.03
C TRP A 298 -23.55 3.54 21.09
N TYR A 299 -22.47 4.34 21.08
CA TYR A 299 -22.34 5.51 21.95
C TYR A 299 -23.34 6.59 21.56
N LYS A 300 -23.58 6.80 20.26
CA LYS A 300 -24.59 7.75 19.77
C LYS A 300 -26.00 7.36 20.19
N ILE A 301 -26.36 6.07 20.15
CA ILE A 301 -27.69 5.59 20.58
C ILE A 301 -28.03 6.03 22.01
N GLN A 302 -27.03 6.17 22.89
CA GLN A 302 -27.22 6.57 24.29
C GLN A 302 -27.38 8.08 24.48
N GLY A 303 -27.02 8.91 23.49
CA GLY A 303 -27.08 10.36 23.59
C GLY A 303 -28.47 10.92 23.26
N SER A 304 -29.02 11.75 24.16
CA SER A 304 -30.35 12.36 23.98
C SER A 304 -30.51 13.10 22.65
N ARG A 305 -29.48 13.82 22.20
CA ARG A 305 -29.46 14.54 20.91
C ARG A 305 -29.54 13.63 19.69
N TRP A 306 -29.05 12.40 19.81
CA TRP A 306 -29.16 11.42 18.73
C TRP A 306 -30.53 10.76 18.76
N GLN A 307 -31.10 10.56 19.95
CA GLN A 307 -32.44 9.99 20.14
C GLN A 307 -33.54 10.92 19.63
N ASP A 308 -33.42 12.23 19.86
CA ASP A 308 -34.38 13.24 19.40
C ASP A 308 -34.14 13.69 17.94
N GLY A 309 -33.11 13.16 17.27
CA GLY A 309 -32.83 13.43 15.85
C GLY A 309 -32.17 14.79 15.59
N THR A 310 -31.70 15.50 16.62
CA THR A 310 -31.17 16.87 16.50
C THR A 310 -29.64 16.95 16.53
N ALA A 311 -28.92 15.83 16.72
CA ALA A 311 -27.48 15.84 16.97
C ALA A 311 -26.66 16.61 15.93
N LEU A 312 -27.00 16.47 14.64
CA LEU A 312 -26.27 17.15 13.58
C LEU A 312 -26.54 18.67 13.53
N TYR A 313 -27.65 19.15 14.10
CA TYR A 313 -27.98 20.58 14.11
C TYR A 313 -26.94 21.41 14.87
N TYR A 314 -26.45 20.89 16.00
CA TYR A 314 -25.56 21.66 16.88
C TYR A 314 -24.19 21.96 16.25
N PRO A 315 -23.43 20.98 15.71
CA PRO A 315 -22.16 21.27 15.04
C PRO A 315 -22.30 22.21 13.85
N LEU A 316 -23.42 22.14 13.12
CA LEU A 316 -23.70 23.03 11.99
C LEU A 316 -23.97 24.49 12.39
N ASN A 317 -24.13 24.78 13.68
CA ASN A 317 -24.38 26.13 14.21
C ASN A 317 -23.26 26.58 15.18
N LEU A 318 -22.13 25.87 15.21
CA LEU A 318 -20.95 26.28 15.97
C LEU A 318 -19.92 26.88 15.03
N ASP A 319 -19.61 28.17 15.19
CA ASP A 319 -18.69 28.93 14.32
C ASP A 319 -17.33 28.24 14.10
N TYR A 320 -16.85 27.52 15.11
CA TYR A 320 -15.60 26.76 15.03
C TYR A 320 -15.66 25.57 14.06
N PHE A 321 -16.83 24.95 13.89
CA PHE A 321 -17.05 23.78 13.04
C PHE A 321 -17.77 24.12 11.73
N THR A 322 -17.89 25.38 11.35
CA THR A 322 -18.62 25.80 10.14
C THR A 322 -17.70 26.57 9.18
N PRO A 323 -16.74 25.89 8.52
CA PRO A 323 -15.85 26.55 7.55
C PRO A 323 -16.61 27.19 6.39
N TRP A 324 -17.82 26.71 6.07
CA TRP A 324 -18.70 27.24 5.05
C TRP A 324 -20.09 27.53 5.64
N PRO A 325 -20.31 28.69 6.27
CA PRO A 325 -21.57 28.99 6.97
C PRO A 325 -22.81 28.85 6.09
N ALA A 326 -22.77 29.37 4.85
CA ALA A 326 -23.87 29.21 3.89
C ALA A 326 -24.18 27.71 3.57
N LEU A 327 -23.12 26.90 3.52
CA LEU A 327 -23.12 25.43 3.56
C LEU A 327 -24.07 24.88 4.62
N SER A 328 -23.68 25.19 5.85
CA SER A 328 -24.28 24.69 7.07
C SER A 328 -25.69 25.25 7.29
N ASP A 329 -25.95 26.50 6.92
CA ASP A 329 -27.25 27.15 7.03
C ASP A 329 -28.31 26.49 6.14
N ILE A 330 -27.96 26.17 4.88
CA ILE A 330 -28.86 25.43 3.98
C ILE A 330 -29.19 24.06 4.56
N LEU A 331 -28.19 23.39 5.13
CA LEU A 331 -28.37 22.07 5.71
C LEU A 331 -29.20 22.12 7.00
N GLY A 332 -28.92 23.10 7.86
CA GLY A 332 -29.58 23.35 9.14
C GLY A 332 -30.99 23.91 9.01
N ALA A 333 -31.33 24.54 7.88
CA ALA A 333 -32.67 25.09 7.63
C ALA A 333 -33.76 24.01 7.50
N SER A 334 -33.40 22.76 7.21
CA SER A 334 -34.35 21.65 7.07
C SER A 334 -34.22 20.65 8.22
N GLY A 335 -35.14 20.73 9.18
CA GLY A 335 -35.19 19.77 10.30
C GLY A 335 -35.34 18.31 9.84
N LEU A 336 -36.06 18.06 8.75
CA LEU A 336 -36.18 16.72 8.17
C LEU A 336 -34.83 16.19 7.68
N MET A 337 -34.04 17.03 7.00
CA MET A 337 -32.73 16.63 6.49
C MET A 337 -31.74 16.37 7.62
N VAL A 338 -31.71 17.23 8.63
CA VAL A 338 -30.93 17.04 9.86
C VAL A 338 -31.30 15.73 10.54
N MET A 339 -32.59 15.44 10.69
CA MET A 339 -33.08 14.21 11.32
C MET A 339 -32.67 12.96 10.51
N VAL A 340 -32.85 12.98 9.19
CA VAL A 340 -32.48 11.85 8.31
C VAL A 340 -30.98 11.58 8.36
N LEU A 341 -30.14 12.62 8.31
CA LEU A 341 -28.70 12.46 8.42
C LEU A 341 -28.27 11.97 9.82
N THR A 342 -28.88 12.51 10.87
CA THR A 342 -28.61 12.10 12.26
C THR A 342 -28.87 10.61 12.47
N TYR A 343 -30.06 10.12 12.10
CA TYR A 343 -30.36 8.69 12.22
C TYR A 343 -29.60 7.85 11.19
N GLY A 344 -29.42 8.36 9.97
CA GLY A 344 -28.69 7.68 8.89
C GLY A 344 -27.26 7.34 9.29
N THR A 345 -26.54 8.29 9.88
CA THR A 345 -25.20 8.09 10.45
C THR A 345 -25.19 6.93 11.45
N VAL A 346 -26.10 6.91 12.42
CA VAL A 346 -26.15 5.84 13.44
C VAL A 346 -26.43 4.47 12.80
N ILE A 347 -27.42 4.41 11.90
CA ILE A 347 -27.81 3.17 11.22
C ILE A 347 -26.62 2.60 10.43
N VAL A 348 -25.94 3.43 9.64
CA VAL A 348 -24.81 2.99 8.82
C VAL A 348 -23.65 2.51 9.69
N GLN A 349 -23.29 3.25 10.73
CA GLN A 349 -22.17 2.89 11.62
C GLN A 349 -22.42 1.59 12.38
N VAL A 350 -23.63 1.40 12.92
CA VAL A 350 -24.00 0.16 13.62
C VAL A 350 -24.15 -1.01 12.65
N ALA A 351 -24.71 -0.79 11.46
CA ALA A 351 -24.93 -1.88 10.49
C ALA A 351 -23.63 -2.39 9.87
N PHE A 352 -22.62 -1.54 9.67
CA PHE A 352 -21.44 -1.86 8.87
C PHE A 352 -20.77 -3.20 9.21
N PRO A 353 -20.44 -3.54 10.48
CA PRO A 353 -19.83 -4.82 10.83
C PRO A 353 -20.67 -6.04 10.41
N PHE A 354 -21.99 -5.92 10.49
CA PHE A 354 -22.93 -6.99 10.10
C PHE A 354 -23.08 -7.11 8.58
N THR A 355 -22.77 -6.06 7.81
CA THR A 355 -22.85 -6.12 6.35
C THR A 355 -21.68 -6.82 5.68
N LEU A 356 -20.59 -7.07 6.42
CA LEU A 356 -19.37 -7.71 5.88
C LEU A 356 -19.63 -9.09 5.27
N PHE A 357 -20.67 -9.80 5.70
CA PHE A 357 -21.05 -11.12 5.15
C PHE A 357 -21.61 -11.04 3.73
N ASN A 358 -22.09 -9.87 3.29
CA ASN A 358 -22.62 -9.66 1.95
C ASN A 358 -21.86 -8.55 1.23
N ARG A 359 -21.01 -8.96 0.27
CA ARG A 359 -20.15 -8.04 -0.51
C ARG A 359 -20.91 -6.88 -1.18
N ARG A 360 -22.16 -7.05 -1.58
CA ARG A 360 -22.94 -5.99 -2.24
C ARG A 360 -23.35 -4.94 -1.21
N VAL A 361 -23.95 -5.39 -0.12
CA VAL A 361 -24.41 -4.53 0.98
C VAL A 361 -23.22 -3.80 1.61
N LYS A 362 -22.14 -4.53 1.92
CA LYS A 362 -20.88 -3.94 2.40
C LYS A 362 -20.40 -2.81 1.50
N ASN A 363 -20.33 -3.03 0.18
CA ASN A 363 -19.79 -2.03 -0.74
C ASN A 363 -20.68 -0.79 -0.84
N VAL A 364 -22.02 -0.96 -0.76
CA VAL A 364 -22.95 0.17 -0.73
C VAL A 364 -22.74 0.99 0.55
N LEU A 365 -22.71 0.33 1.72
CA LEU A 365 -22.46 1.02 2.98
C LEU A 365 -21.09 1.68 3.01
N LEU A 366 -20.05 1.03 2.50
CA LEU A 366 -18.70 1.60 2.42
C LEU A 366 -18.68 2.90 1.61
N VAL A 367 -19.43 2.98 0.50
CA VAL A 367 -19.58 4.23 -0.26
C VAL A 367 -20.28 5.30 0.57
N ILE A 368 -21.37 4.94 1.26
CA ILE A 368 -22.10 5.88 2.13
C ILE A 368 -21.20 6.39 3.25
N MET A 369 -20.40 5.54 3.87
CA MET A 369 -19.45 5.90 4.94
C MET A 369 -18.34 6.82 4.43
N ILE A 370 -17.78 6.53 3.26
CA ILE A 370 -16.79 7.43 2.62
C ILE A 370 -17.44 8.80 2.33
N CYS A 371 -18.69 8.83 1.87
CA CYS A 371 -19.44 10.08 1.66
C CYS A 371 -19.72 10.81 2.98
N GLU A 372 -20.01 10.09 4.07
CA GLU A 372 -20.18 10.67 5.41
C GLU A 372 -18.89 11.36 5.87
N HIS A 373 -17.73 10.69 5.75
CA HIS A 373 -16.44 11.29 6.08
C HIS A 373 -16.09 12.46 5.17
N ALA A 374 -16.36 12.38 3.87
CA ALA A 374 -16.19 13.51 2.96
C ALA A 374 -17.10 14.69 3.34
N GLY A 375 -18.33 14.40 3.78
CA GLY A 375 -19.27 15.38 4.31
C GLY A 375 -18.73 16.05 5.58
N ILE A 376 -18.20 15.28 6.53
CA ILE A 376 -17.56 15.80 7.76
C ILE A 376 -16.34 16.68 7.40
N ALA A 377 -15.51 16.26 6.44
CA ALA A 377 -14.35 17.04 6.02
C ALA A 377 -14.75 18.42 5.49
N LEU A 378 -15.82 18.46 4.68
CA LEU A 378 -16.28 19.67 4.03
C LEU A 378 -17.11 20.56 4.98
N LEU A 379 -18.11 19.97 5.64
CA LEU A 379 -19.10 20.70 6.45
C LEU A 379 -18.60 21.04 7.84
N LEU A 380 -17.82 20.16 8.47
CA LEU A 380 -17.37 20.31 9.85
C LEU A 380 -15.91 20.79 9.97
N GLY A 381 -15.21 20.97 8.85
CA GLY A 381 -13.83 21.46 8.86
C GLY A 381 -12.82 20.49 9.47
N LEU A 382 -13.10 19.18 9.43
CA LEU A 382 -12.27 18.12 10.00
C LEU A 382 -11.60 17.26 8.90
N PRO A 383 -10.75 17.82 8.03
CA PRO A 383 -10.23 17.10 6.87
C PRO A 383 -9.30 15.93 7.25
N PHE A 384 -8.45 16.09 8.26
CA PHE A 384 -7.49 15.04 8.63
C PHE A 384 -8.13 13.86 9.36
N PHE A 385 -9.11 14.13 10.23
CA PHE A 385 -10.00 13.12 10.77
C PHE A 385 -10.61 12.27 9.65
N SER A 386 -11.27 12.93 8.69
CA SER A 386 -11.93 12.25 7.59
C SER A 386 -10.95 11.52 6.67
N MET A 387 -9.77 12.08 6.41
CA MET A 387 -8.74 11.38 5.65
C MET A 387 -8.24 10.11 6.37
N ALA A 388 -8.05 10.16 7.69
CA ALA A 388 -7.68 8.99 8.48
C ALA A 388 -8.78 7.90 8.42
N MET A 389 -10.04 8.29 8.57
CA MET A 389 -11.17 7.35 8.50
C MET A 389 -11.34 6.74 7.10
N ILE A 390 -11.25 7.55 6.03
CA ILE A 390 -11.29 7.06 4.64
C ILE A 390 -10.09 6.12 4.35
N ALA A 391 -8.91 6.43 4.89
CA ALA A 391 -7.74 5.56 4.76
C ALA A 391 -7.94 4.22 5.48
N ALA A 392 -8.61 4.23 6.65
CA ALA A 392 -8.97 3.02 7.39
C ALA A 392 -9.99 2.18 6.59
N ASP A 393 -11.06 2.81 6.09
CA ASP A 393 -12.12 2.20 5.27
C ASP A 393 -11.59 1.53 4.01
N ALA A 394 -10.49 2.05 3.45
CA ALA A 394 -9.87 1.52 2.26
C ALA A 394 -9.46 0.04 2.38
N VAL A 395 -9.29 -0.48 3.60
CA VAL A 395 -9.04 -1.90 3.85
C VAL A 395 -10.18 -2.79 3.33
N PHE A 396 -11.41 -2.28 3.26
CA PHE A 396 -12.59 -3.01 2.80
C PHE A 396 -12.86 -2.86 1.30
N LEU A 397 -12.08 -2.05 0.58
CA LEU A 397 -12.28 -1.81 -0.85
C LEU A 397 -12.07 -3.10 -1.67
N PRO A 398 -12.89 -3.33 -2.72
CA PRO A 398 -12.71 -4.48 -3.60
C PRO A 398 -11.36 -4.45 -4.32
N THR A 399 -10.63 -5.56 -4.31
CA THR A 399 -9.34 -5.66 -5.03
C THR A 399 -9.48 -5.32 -6.52
N ALA A 400 -10.58 -5.73 -7.16
CA ALA A 400 -10.84 -5.41 -8.57
C ALA A 400 -10.94 -3.89 -8.81
N PHE A 401 -11.58 -3.16 -7.89
CA PHE A 401 -11.68 -1.71 -7.95
C PHE A 401 -10.30 -1.06 -7.79
N LEU A 402 -9.51 -1.52 -6.81
CA LEU A 402 -8.16 -1.02 -6.58
C LEU A 402 -7.22 -1.24 -7.78
N VAL A 403 -7.25 -2.45 -8.36
CA VAL A 403 -6.47 -2.76 -9.57
C VAL A 403 -6.90 -1.88 -10.75
N TRP A 404 -8.21 -1.72 -10.96
CA TRP A 404 -8.74 -0.84 -12.00
C TRP A 404 -8.28 0.61 -11.80
N LEU A 405 -8.34 1.12 -10.56
CA LEU A 405 -7.92 2.48 -10.22
C LEU A 405 -6.42 2.67 -10.48
N GLY A 406 -5.58 1.72 -10.07
CA GLY A 406 -4.14 1.75 -10.31
C GLY A 406 -3.79 1.72 -11.81
N ALA A 407 -4.52 0.94 -12.61
CA ALA A 407 -4.35 0.91 -14.06
C ALA A 407 -4.72 2.26 -14.70
N ARG A 408 -5.84 2.86 -14.30
CA ARG A 408 -6.28 4.19 -14.77
C ARG A 408 -5.28 5.28 -14.39
N ALA A 409 -4.79 5.29 -13.15
CA ALA A 409 -3.78 6.23 -12.70
C ALA A 409 -2.48 6.11 -13.50
N THR A 410 -2.06 4.88 -13.81
CA THR A 410 -0.86 4.63 -14.63
C THR A 410 -1.03 5.14 -16.06
N ILE A 411 -2.19 4.93 -16.67
CA ILE A 411 -2.49 5.43 -18.03
C ILE A 411 -2.52 6.96 -18.02
N GLY A 412 -3.20 7.58 -17.06
CA GLY A 412 -3.26 9.04 -16.91
C GLY A 412 -1.86 9.64 -16.75
N TRP A 413 -1.05 9.06 -15.86
CA TRP A 413 0.34 9.49 -15.66
C TRP A 413 1.18 9.37 -16.94
N ARG A 414 1.05 8.26 -17.68
CA ARG A 414 1.78 8.07 -18.95
C ARG A 414 1.42 9.15 -19.96
N ARG A 415 0.13 9.48 -20.11
CA ARG A 415 -0.35 10.54 -21.01
C ARG A 415 0.17 11.92 -20.62
N LEU A 416 0.19 12.24 -19.33
CA LEU A 416 0.78 13.48 -18.82
C LEU A 416 2.29 13.53 -19.11
N SER A 417 2.99 12.43 -18.83
CA SER A 417 4.45 12.35 -18.97
C SER A 417 4.93 12.27 -20.42
N SER A 418 4.09 11.83 -21.36
CA SER A 418 4.42 11.81 -22.80
C SER A 418 4.37 13.20 -23.45
N GLY A 419 3.78 14.19 -22.77
CA GLY A 419 3.85 15.60 -23.17
C GLY A 419 5.13 16.31 -22.73
N LEU A 420 5.98 15.68 -21.91
CA LEU A 420 7.28 16.21 -21.52
C LEU A 420 8.34 15.81 -22.57
N PRO A 421 8.93 16.75 -23.32
CA PRO A 421 9.98 16.44 -24.28
C PRO A 421 11.22 15.92 -23.52
N GLY A 422 11.62 14.67 -23.77
CA GLY A 422 12.95 14.20 -23.35
C GLY A 422 13.09 12.77 -22.80
N ARG A 423 12.07 11.90 -22.81
CA ARG A 423 12.22 10.53 -22.23
C ARG A 423 11.95 9.32 -23.12
N SER A 424 11.75 9.52 -24.42
CA SER A 424 11.69 8.43 -25.40
C SER A 424 13.08 7.98 -25.85
N ARG A 425 13.85 7.35 -24.96
CA ARG A 425 14.85 6.35 -25.38
C ARG A 425 14.20 4.98 -25.33
N THR A 426 13.61 4.59 -26.45
CA THR A 426 13.29 3.19 -26.73
C THR A 426 14.61 2.39 -26.77
N PRO A 427 14.74 1.26 -26.06
CA PRO A 427 15.82 0.31 -26.30
C PRO A 427 15.68 -0.23 -27.71
N GLY A 428 16.72 -0.08 -28.53
CA GLY A 428 16.77 -0.63 -29.87
C GLY A 428 16.49 -2.13 -29.86
N LYS A 429 15.69 -2.59 -30.83
CA LYS A 429 15.52 -4.00 -31.16
C LYS A 429 16.91 -4.66 -31.33
N PRO A 430 17.13 -5.90 -30.87
CA PRO A 430 18.32 -6.66 -31.25
C PRO A 430 18.32 -6.81 -32.77
N GLY A 431 19.39 -6.33 -33.42
CA GLY A 431 19.62 -6.57 -34.83
C GLY A 431 19.70 -8.06 -35.11
N THR A 432 19.01 -8.48 -36.16
CA THR A 432 19.12 -9.78 -36.83
C THR A 432 20.60 -10.17 -36.99
N PRO A 433 21.01 -11.40 -36.68
CA PRO A 433 22.38 -11.83 -36.96
C PRO A 433 22.57 -11.86 -38.49
N ALA A 434 23.47 -11.03 -38.99
CA ALA A 434 24.00 -11.17 -40.34
C ALA A 434 24.88 -12.43 -40.38
N HIS A 435 24.53 -13.35 -41.27
CA HIS A 435 25.29 -14.55 -41.60
C HIS A 435 26.59 -14.12 -42.32
N PRO A 436 27.79 -14.51 -41.85
CA PRO A 436 28.98 -14.47 -42.68
C PRO A 436 29.26 -15.88 -43.19
N ASP A 437 28.93 -16.11 -44.47
CA ASP A 437 29.55 -17.18 -45.24
C ASP A 437 30.99 -16.79 -45.60
N GLY A 438 31.92 -17.72 -45.44
CA GLY A 438 33.25 -17.66 -46.04
C GLY A 438 34.40 -18.05 -45.09
N PRO A 439 35.05 -19.22 -45.29
CA PRO A 439 36.26 -19.58 -44.58
C PRO A 439 37.54 -19.21 -45.38
N GLU A 440 38.65 -19.19 -44.64
CA GLU A 440 40.07 -19.24 -45.09
C GLU A 440 40.78 -17.92 -45.45
N GLY A 441 42.00 -17.78 -44.89
CA GLY A 441 43.04 -16.86 -45.39
C GLY A 441 43.85 -16.15 -44.30
N ARG A 442 44.99 -16.73 -43.93
CA ARG A 442 45.99 -16.19 -42.98
C ARG A 442 46.60 -14.83 -43.42
N PRO A 443 47.18 -14.06 -42.47
CA PRO A 443 47.86 -12.79 -42.73
C PRO A 443 49.30 -13.00 -43.22
N THR A 444 49.76 -12.15 -44.13
CA THR A 444 51.20 -11.96 -44.43
C THR A 444 51.53 -10.47 -44.43
N GLU A 445 52.69 -10.18 -43.84
CA GLU A 445 53.25 -8.87 -43.52
C GLU A 445 53.93 -8.18 -44.73
N GLY A 446 53.99 -6.85 -44.68
CA GLY A 446 55.10 -6.05 -45.22
C GLY A 446 54.84 -5.25 -46.52
N PRO A 447 55.71 -4.29 -46.88
CA PRO A 447 55.81 -2.98 -46.23
C PRO A 447 55.84 -1.77 -47.21
N ALA A 448 55.90 -0.58 -46.60
CA ALA A 448 56.07 0.79 -47.11
C ALA A 448 56.68 1.05 -48.51
N GLN A 449 56.07 2.02 -49.22
CA GLN A 449 56.63 3.02 -50.17
C GLN A 449 55.44 3.94 -50.53
N GLY A 450 55.47 5.25 -50.71
CA GLY A 450 56.52 6.24 -50.95
C GLY A 450 55.98 7.23 -52.00
N GLY A 451 55.97 8.54 -51.71
CA GLY A 451 56.15 9.58 -52.73
C GLY A 451 54.94 10.24 -53.44
N HIS A 452 54.88 11.56 -53.26
CA HIS A 452 54.72 12.62 -54.27
C HIS A 452 53.37 13.07 -54.88
N GLY A 453 53.17 14.40 -54.77
CA GLY A 453 52.57 15.31 -55.78
C GLY A 453 51.05 15.46 -55.68
N GLY A 454 50.43 16.62 -55.54
CA GLY A 454 50.84 18.01 -55.76
C GLY A 454 49.78 18.70 -56.64
N ARG A 455 49.07 19.67 -56.06
CA ARG A 455 48.23 20.74 -56.70
C ARG A 455 46.93 20.22 -57.39
N ASP A 456 45.78 20.89 -57.34
CA ASP A 456 45.51 22.32 -57.41
C ASP A 456 44.34 22.77 -56.49
N GLU A 457 44.54 23.94 -55.91
CA GLU A 457 43.52 24.87 -55.43
C GLU A 457 42.97 25.67 -56.64
N PRO A 458 41.77 26.29 -56.59
CA PRO A 458 41.68 27.59 -55.92
C PRO A 458 40.38 27.89 -55.15
N ARG A 459 40.61 28.48 -53.98
CA ARG A 459 39.95 29.64 -53.35
C ARG A 459 38.71 30.26 -54.01
N LEU A 460 37.79 30.68 -53.13
CA LEU A 460 37.42 32.08 -52.81
C LEU A 460 36.60 32.03 -51.49
N GLN A 461 37.05 32.53 -50.32
CA GLN A 461 37.13 33.94 -49.88
C GLN A 461 35.74 34.59 -49.79
N GLY A 462 35.26 35.21 -48.71
CA GLY A 462 35.78 35.53 -47.38
C GLY A 462 34.59 35.86 -46.46
N GLY A 463 34.72 35.75 -45.14
CA GLY A 463 34.76 36.92 -44.24
C GLY A 463 33.38 37.26 -43.67
N ASP A 464 33.18 38.00 -42.58
CA ASP A 464 33.95 38.35 -41.40
C ASP A 464 32.93 39.01 -40.43
N GLY A 465 33.15 38.96 -39.11
CA GLY A 465 32.46 39.76 -38.07
C GLY A 465 30.97 39.45 -37.81
N GLY A 466 30.41 39.46 -36.60
CA GLY A 466 30.82 39.94 -35.29
C GLY A 466 29.58 40.49 -34.56
N HIS A 467 29.43 40.19 -33.26
CA HIS A 467 28.63 40.90 -32.23
C HIS A 467 27.07 40.95 -32.44
N THR A 468 26.14 40.90 -31.46
CA THR A 468 26.11 41.07 -30.00
C THR A 468 24.68 40.77 -29.49
N LEU A 469 24.59 40.29 -28.24
CA LEU A 469 23.61 40.59 -27.17
C LEU A 469 22.07 40.63 -27.41
N VAL A 470 21.40 39.84 -26.54
CA VAL A 470 20.21 40.16 -25.73
C VAL A 470 18.84 40.33 -26.39
N GLY A 471 17.93 39.46 -25.94
CA GLY A 471 16.48 39.61 -25.88
C GLY A 471 15.93 38.65 -24.83
#